data_AF-R1ERK8-F1
#
_entry.id   AF-R1ERK8-F1
#
_cell.length_a   1.000
_cell.length_b   1.000
_cell.length_c   1.000
_cell.angle_alpha   90.00
_cell.angle_beta   90.00
_cell.angle_gamma   90.00
#
_symmetry.space_group_name_H-M   'P 1'
#
loop_
_entity.id
_entity.type
_entity.pdbx_description
1 polymer ?
#
loop_
_entity_poly.entity_id
_entity_poly.type
_entity_poly.pdbx_seq_one_letter_code
_entity_poly.pdbx_strand_id
1 'polypeptide(L)'
;MQFKFALVSLFTALALAAPGIDLEKRCTANGGSCTQLSQCCSGNCEYDSSIGLVCKAASKKEKRCTANGGACTQLAQCCSGNCEYDSSIGLVCKP
;
A
#
# COMPACT_ATOMS: atom_id res chain seq x y z
N MET A 1 -16.36 59.80 35.59
CA MET A 1 -16.22 58.50 36.28
C MET A 1 -17.05 57.47 35.55
N GLN A 2 -16.40 56.42 35.06
CA GLN A 2 -16.82 55.01 35.06
C GLN A 2 -18.12 54.64 34.30
N PHE A 3 -18.02 54.12 33.06
CA PHE A 3 -17.88 52.69 32.69
C PHE A 3 -19.21 51.91 32.68
N LYS A 4 -19.74 51.62 31.49
CA LYS A 4 -20.24 50.27 31.14
C LYS A 4 -20.57 50.21 29.63
N PHE A 5 -19.54 50.04 28.81
CA PHE A 5 -19.73 49.52 27.46
C PHE A 5 -20.06 48.03 27.58
N ALA A 6 -21.19 47.67 26.95
CA ALA A 6 -21.38 46.53 26.06
C ALA A 6 -21.07 45.10 26.55
N LEU A 7 -21.71 44.16 25.84
CA LEU A 7 -21.39 42.73 25.77
C LEU A 7 -21.99 41.86 26.87
N VAL A 8 -23.33 41.74 26.84
CA VAL A 8 -23.96 40.46 27.15
C VAL A 8 -23.60 39.50 26.02
N SER A 9 -22.42 38.88 26.15
CA SER A 9 -21.91 37.88 25.22
C SER A 9 -22.75 36.62 25.34
N LEU A 10 -23.76 36.49 24.47
CA LEU A 10 -24.30 35.20 24.07
C LEU A 10 -23.21 34.43 23.33
N PHE A 11 -22.35 33.72 24.06
CA PHE A 11 -21.61 32.60 23.49
C PHE A 11 -22.44 31.35 23.70
N THR A 12 -23.27 31.11 22.69
CA THR A 12 -23.86 29.83 22.31
C THR A 12 -22.97 28.67 22.72
N ALA A 13 -23.51 27.77 23.54
CA ALA A 13 -22.94 26.49 23.86
C ALA A 13 -22.72 25.71 22.55
N LEU A 14 -21.49 25.74 22.06
CA LEU A 14 -21.06 24.91 20.95
C LEU A 14 -20.81 23.51 21.51
N ALA A 15 -21.91 22.75 21.69
CA ALA A 15 -21.86 21.31 21.86
C ALA A 15 -21.42 20.71 20.52
N LEU A 16 -20.11 20.80 20.23
CA LEU A 16 -19.48 19.99 19.21
C LEU A 16 -19.55 18.57 19.74
N ALA A 17 -20.53 17.81 19.26
CA ALA A 17 -20.57 16.37 19.34
C ALA A 17 -19.18 15.86 18.96
N ALA A 18 -18.41 15.44 19.96
CA ALA A 18 -17.22 14.64 19.71
C ALA A 18 -17.73 13.41 18.96
N PRO A 19 -17.37 13.20 17.68
CA PRO A 19 -17.64 11.92 17.08
C PRO A 19 -16.89 10.93 17.96
N GLY A 20 -17.63 10.05 18.63
CA GLY A 20 -17.04 8.88 19.26
C GLY A 20 -16.09 8.30 18.23
N ILE A 21 -14.81 8.26 18.57
CA ILE A 21 -13.79 7.66 17.72
C ILE A 21 -14.10 6.17 17.80
N ASP A 22 -15.08 5.75 17.01
CA ASP A 22 -15.25 4.36 16.65
C ASP A 22 -13.94 4.00 15.95
N LEU A 23 -13.08 3.29 16.68
CA LEU A 23 -11.84 2.75 16.17
C LEU A 23 -12.15 1.56 15.25
N GLU A 24 -13.16 1.70 14.38
CA GLU A 24 -13.19 1.00 13.11
C GLU A 24 -11.85 1.32 12.46
N LYS A 25 -11.01 0.29 12.35
CA LYS A 25 -9.68 0.35 11.77
C LYS A 25 -9.82 0.70 10.29
N ARG A 26 -10.06 1.98 9.99
CA ARG A 26 -10.20 2.52 8.65
C ARG A 26 -8.81 2.53 8.04
N CYS A 27 -8.61 1.65 7.08
CA CYS A 27 -7.45 1.70 6.23
C CYS A 27 -7.60 2.81 5.18
N THR A 28 -6.48 3.37 4.75
CA THR A 28 -6.36 4.38 3.71
C THR A 28 -6.54 3.74 2.33
N ALA A 29 -7.44 4.30 1.52
CA ALA A 29 -7.66 3.86 0.15
C ALA A 29 -6.46 4.20 -0.77
N ASN A 30 -6.38 3.55 -1.93
CA ASN A 30 -5.36 3.85 -2.93
C ASN A 30 -5.40 5.33 -3.35
N GLY A 31 -4.24 5.95 -3.51
CA GLY A 31 -4.06 7.37 -3.78
C GLY A 31 -3.94 8.24 -2.53
N GLY A 32 -4.33 7.75 -1.35
CA GLY A 32 -4.13 8.46 -0.08
C GLY A 32 -2.67 8.41 0.39
N SER A 33 -2.23 9.42 1.13
CA SER A 33 -0.88 9.45 1.71
C SER A 33 -0.72 8.38 2.79
N CYS A 34 0.49 7.84 2.92
CA CYS A 34 0.81 6.84 3.94
C CYS A 34 2.22 7.02 4.48
N THR A 35 2.48 6.49 5.69
CA THR A 35 3.83 6.36 6.23
C THR A 35 4.23 4.91 6.51
N GLN A 36 3.24 4.00 6.54
CA GLN A 36 3.44 2.57 6.78
C GLN A 36 2.49 1.74 5.92
N LEU A 37 2.95 0.55 5.51
CA LEU A 37 2.20 -0.41 4.70
C LEU A 37 0.82 -0.77 5.31
N SER A 38 0.77 -0.93 6.63
CA SER A 38 -0.42 -1.33 7.39
C SER A 38 -1.53 -0.28 7.42
N GLN A 39 -1.22 0.97 7.06
CA GLN A 39 -2.22 2.03 6.94
C GLN A 39 -3.05 1.85 5.67
N CYS A 40 -2.49 1.29 4.60
CA CYS A 40 -3.17 1.14 3.32
C CYS A 40 -4.07 -0.09 3.30
N CYS A 41 -5.28 0.03 2.74
CA CYS A 41 -6.18 -1.13 2.58
C CYS A 41 -5.60 -2.22 1.68
N SER A 42 -4.73 -1.82 0.75
CA SER A 42 -3.95 -2.71 -0.10
C SER A 42 -2.78 -3.38 0.63
N GLY A 43 -2.42 -2.91 1.83
CA GLY A 43 -1.16 -3.26 2.48
C GLY A 43 0.08 -2.74 1.76
N ASN A 44 -0.08 -1.80 0.80
CA ASN A 44 1.02 -1.31 -0.04
C ASN A 44 1.11 0.22 -0.03
N CYS A 45 2.26 0.72 0.41
CA CYS A 45 2.62 2.13 0.56
C CYS A 45 3.91 2.35 -0.22
N GLU A 46 3.82 3.02 -1.35
CA GLU A 46 4.94 3.22 -2.28
C GLU A 46 5.23 4.70 -2.48
N TYR A 47 6.49 5.03 -2.75
CA TYR A 47 6.90 6.41 -3.03
C TYR A 47 6.60 6.76 -4.49
N ASP A 48 5.76 7.75 -4.68
CA ASP A 48 5.49 8.40 -5.96
C ASP A 48 6.30 9.68 -6.06
N SER A 49 7.09 9.84 -7.12
CA SER A 49 8.02 10.98 -7.27
C SER A 49 7.33 12.35 -7.31
N SER A 50 6.03 12.41 -7.57
CA SER A 50 5.28 13.67 -7.69
C SER A 50 4.52 14.04 -6.41
N ILE A 51 4.16 13.05 -5.59
CA ILE A 51 3.23 13.21 -4.46
C ILE A 51 3.86 12.78 -3.12
N GLY A 52 4.86 11.90 -3.15
CA GLY A 52 5.46 11.28 -1.98
C GLY A 52 4.90 9.89 -1.71
N LEU A 53 4.97 9.43 -0.45
CA LEU A 53 4.48 8.11 -0.05
C LEU A 53 2.95 8.06 -0.11
N VAL A 54 2.43 7.17 -0.95
CA VAL A 54 0.99 6.98 -1.17
C VAL A 54 0.61 5.51 -1.22
N CYS A 55 -0.62 5.21 -0.79
CA CYS A 55 -1.19 3.89 -0.91
C CYS A 55 -1.39 3.56 -2.38
N LYS A 56 -0.78 2.48 -2.84
CA LYS A 56 -0.99 1.96 -4.20
C LYS A 56 -1.68 0.63 -4.12
N ALA A 57 -2.29 0.18 -5.22
CA ALA A 57 -2.79 -1.18 -5.30
C ALA A 57 -1.67 -2.17 -4.92
N ALA A 58 -2.04 -3.29 -4.29
CA ALA A 58 -1.09 -4.37 -4.09
C ALA A 58 -0.69 -4.86 -5.48
N SER A 59 0.52 -4.53 -5.90
CA SER A 59 1.12 -5.09 -7.10
C SER A 59 1.25 -6.58 -6.82
N LYS A 60 0.34 -7.39 -7.38
CA LYS A 60 0.65 -8.81 -7.57
C LYS A 60 1.93 -8.77 -8.40
N LYS A 61 3.08 -9.00 -7.78
CA LYS A 61 4.26 -9.37 -8.54
C LYS A 61 3.82 -10.64 -9.25
N GLU A 62 3.35 -10.50 -10.49
CA GLU A 62 3.19 -11.65 -11.36
C GLU A 62 4.56 -12.30 -11.34
N LYS A 63 4.66 -13.44 -10.66
CA LYS A 63 5.87 -14.25 -10.69
C LYS A 63 6.01 -14.65 -12.15
N ARG A 64 6.77 -13.87 -12.90
CA ARG A 64 7.09 -14.19 -14.28
C ARG A 64 8.05 -15.35 -14.22
N CYS A 65 7.49 -16.55 -14.37
CA CYS A 65 8.26 -17.76 -14.49
C CYS A 65 8.72 -17.92 -15.94
N THR A 66 9.86 -18.57 -16.11
CA THR A 66 10.44 -18.94 -17.40
C THR A 66 9.69 -20.15 -17.93
N ALA A 67 9.22 -20.07 -19.17
CA ALA A 67 8.59 -21.18 -19.86
C ALA A 67 9.59 -22.31 -20.17
N ASN A 68 9.09 -23.51 -20.45
CA ASN A 68 9.92 -24.65 -20.84
C ASN A 68 10.81 -24.30 -22.06
N GLY A 69 12.08 -24.71 -22.01
CA GLY A 69 13.11 -24.38 -22.98
C GLY A 69 13.86 -23.07 -22.70
N GLY A 70 13.37 -22.22 -21.78
CA GLY A 70 14.09 -21.03 -21.37
C GLY A 70 15.22 -21.34 -20.38
N ALA A 71 16.26 -20.51 -20.36
CA ALA A 71 17.38 -20.67 -19.44
C ALA A 71 16.97 -20.46 -17.98
N CYS A 72 17.59 -21.21 -17.07
CA CYS A 72 17.33 -21.12 -15.65
C CYS A 72 18.61 -21.30 -14.83
N THR A 73 18.60 -20.81 -13.60
CA THR A 73 19.65 -21.06 -12.61
C THR A 73 19.11 -21.73 -11.34
N GLN A 74 17.78 -21.70 -11.16
CA GLN A 74 17.12 -22.26 -9.98
C GLN A 74 15.70 -22.71 -10.35
N LEU A 75 15.25 -23.79 -9.71
CA LEU A 75 13.95 -24.44 -9.93
C LEU A 75 12.77 -23.45 -9.91
N ALA A 76 12.78 -22.50 -8.96
CA ALA A 76 11.72 -21.52 -8.76
C ALA A 76 11.59 -20.47 -9.89
N GLN A 77 12.54 -20.42 -10.82
CA GLN A 77 12.41 -19.58 -12.02
C GLN A 77 11.52 -20.25 -13.06
N CYS A 78 11.46 -21.58 -13.15
CA CYS A 78 10.71 -22.29 -14.18
C CYS A 78 9.23 -22.40 -13.81
N CYS A 79 8.34 -22.25 -14.79
CA CYS A 79 6.89 -22.40 -14.55
C CYS A 79 6.50 -23.82 -14.15
N SER A 80 7.25 -24.81 -14.62
CA SER A 80 7.17 -26.22 -14.21
C SER A 80 7.74 -26.49 -12.81
N GLY A 81 8.54 -25.56 -12.28
CA GLY A 81 9.37 -25.80 -11.10
C GLY A 81 10.57 -26.71 -11.36
N ASN A 82 10.87 -27.04 -12.62
CA ASN A 82 11.95 -27.95 -13.00
C ASN A 82 13.01 -27.25 -13.86
N CYS A 83 14.26 -27.28 -13.40
CA CYS A 83 15.42 -26.67 -14.03
C CYS A 83 16.52 -27.73 -14.14
N GLU A 84 16.78 -28.20 -15.36
CA GLU A 84 17.66 -29.34 -15.63
C GLU A 84 18.78 -28.96 -16.59
N TYR A 85 19.92 -29.66 -16.46
CA TYR A 85 21.05 -29.46 -17.35
C TYR A 85 20.85 -30.23 -18.65
N ASP A 86 20.83 -29.50 -19.77
CA ASP A 86 20.86 -30.04 -21.11
C ASP A 86 22.27 -29.90 -21.69
N SER A 87 22.86 -30.98 -22.20
CA SER A 87 24.25 -31.02 -22.67
C SER A 87 24.53 -30.07 -23.84
N SER A 88 23.50 -29.59 -24.54
CA SER A 88 23.64 -28.71 -25.71
C SER A 88 23.46 -27.22 -25.37
N ILE A 89 22.74 -26.90 -24.29
CA ILE A 89 22.26 -25.54 -23.99
C ILE A 89 22.65 -25.08 -22.58
N GLY A 90 22.86 -26.01 -21.65
CA GLY A 90 23.06 -25.73 -20.22
C GLY A 90 21.77 -25.89 -19.41
N LEU A 91 21.66 -25.18 -18.29
CA LEU A 91 20.49 -25.24 -17.41
C LEU A 91 19.27 -24.59 -18.06
N VAL A 92 18.23 -25.40 -18.29
CA VAL A 92 16.99 -24.99 -18.95
C VAL A 92 15.76 -25.52 -18.24
N CYS A 93 14.65 -24.77 -18.35
CA CYS A 93 13.37 -25.19 -17.81
C CYS A 93 12.82 -26.38 -18.61
N LYS A 94 12.52 -27.48 -17.91
CA LYS A 94 11.90 -28.67 -18.50
C LYS A 94 10.49 -28.82 -17.93
N PRO A 95 9.55 -29.48 -18.64
CA PRO A 95 8.21 -29.72 -18.14
C PRO A 95 8.18 -30.43 -16.79
#